data_AF-A0A3D8ULD3-F1
#
_entry.id   AF-A0A3D8ULD3-F1
#
_cell.length_a   1.000
_cell.length_b   1.000
_cell.length_c   1.000
_cell.angle_alpha   90.00
_cell.angle_beta   90.00
_cell.angle_gamma   90.00
#
_symmetry.space_group_name_H-M   'P 1'
#
loop_
_entity.id
_entity.type
_entity.pdbx_description
1 polymer ?
#
loop_
_entity_poly.entity_id
_entity_poly.type
_entity_poly.pdbx_seq_one_letter_code
_entity_poly.pdbx_strand_id
1 'polypeptide(L)'
;MINQLFKKDYYISPIVILFLISIFFFLIKWGFSFYYLNEEIITKVIFESVGDGSFFYPLIKYLSQGEFNISLNSFNENLKIMAFPFGSIILHSIFFKIFNIYGLIIIDIFGIFLFLIIFFKIFQFFNSSGVSILLSLIFFSIPILLSFFLKDHNFIPLNQFKDFYTLRVHRPFPANLYMFLFVYLIILMNTKQIFQRRYFLFLGIIMALTFSSFYYFFVIQIISLIIFLFLKFRIKIFYSLFENLDCFLIFIFSFLIFSSPFIYILIFHENDLTLASGVFDLNLEKKFFLLKYLLIKIFNFQFLLINALIITLAIIINKKKIKNFQILNIFNIIYFSSILAPLLFIALSSKSGILYHFNNNIVIFGCLSLIISSIFLSKETLNFIHKKKGTWFFLIFLIFIFTKNEFNKKENIDFVRSEFNEIAKIINKKKINKESDSLLTFDNRFMIWAVLSDEIRYLNLTYVGLTSKTFEMIENDLINSFYFLGLNSGDFLKFLENKKQNWRYFNSNVANFFSLRYTANSLNTYNSSRNFKPNTKEFILNSSPLYSQQIAIPEDEYERLEKKFMKESSYRFLQPKIIILNKNLSFYEKINLNSDDYCKIFSGEFYELYFLIDADLNCKNKI
;
A
#
# COMPACT_ATOMS: atom_id res chain seq x y z
N MET A 1 23.00 -15.92 54.02
CA MET A 1 23.54 -16.15 52.66
C MET A 1 22.48 -16.20 51.56
N ILE A 2 21.20 -16.48 51.85
CA ILE A 2 20.10 -16.52 50.84
C ILE A 2 19.56 -15.12 50.44
N ASN A 3 19.67 -14.10 51.31
CA ASN A 3 19.23 -12.72 51.00
C ASN A 3 20.17 -11.91 50.09
N GLN A 4 21.36 -12.42 49.74
CA GLN A 4 22.29 -11.74 48.82
C GLN A 4 22.12 -12.18 47.35
N LEU A 5 21.41 -13.29 47.08
CA LEU A 5 21.19 -13.80 45.73
C LEU A 5 20.02 -13.10 45.00
N PHE A 6 19.11 -12.44 45.71
CA PHE A 6 17.95 -11.73 45.14
C PHE A 6 18.16 -10.21 44.94
N LYS A 7 19.39 -9.70 45.12
CA LYS A 7 19.72 -8.27 45.01
C LYS A 7 20.38 -7.86 43.68
N LYS A 8 20.28 -8.69 42.65
CA LYS A 8 20.58 -8.27 41.28
C LYS A 8 19.28 -7.83 40.62
N ASP A 9 19.02 -6.53 40.66
CA ASP A 9 18.04 -5.91 39.76
C ASP A 9 18.56 -6.13 38.33
N TYR A 10 18.09 -7.18 37.67
CA TYR A 10 18.35 -7.40 36.25
C TYR A 10 17.64 -6.29 35.47
N TYR A 11 18.38 -5.23 35.14
CA TYR A 11 17.89 -4.15 34.30
C TYR A 11 17.72 -4.66 32.86
N ILE A 12 16.49 -5.06 32.51
CA ILE A 12 16.15 -5.42 31.13
C ILE A 12 16.30 -4.16 30.27
N SER A 13 17.06 -4.26 29.18
CA SER A 13 17.28 -3.11 28.31
C SER A 13 15.95 -2.66 27.65
N PRO A 14 15.73 -1.35 27.44
CA PRO A 14 14.54 -0.85 26.74
C PRO A 14 14.32 -1.49 25.37
N ILE A 15 15.41 -1.85 24.67
CA ILE A 15 15.35 -2.48 23.36
C ILE A 15 14.78 -3.91 23.47
N VAL A 16 15.20 -4.68 24.48
CA VAL A 16 14.64 -6.01 24.74
C VAL A 16 13.15 -5.91 25.10
N ILE A 17 12.75 -4.91 25.89
CA ILE A 17 11.33 -4.66 26.20
C ILE A 17 10.53 -4.41 24.93
N LEU A 18 11.00 -3.53 24.04
CA LEU A 18 10.32 -3.24 22.78
C LEU A 18 10.21 -4.48 21.89
N PHE A 19 11.26 -5.31 21.83
CA PHE A 19 11.25 -6.56 21.06
C PHE A 19 10.19 -7.54 21.59
N LEU A 20 10.12 -7.74 22.92
CA LEU A 20 9.09 -8.57 23.55
C LEU A 20 7.68 -8.05 23.27
N ILE A 21 7.48 -6.72 23.32
CA ILE A 21 6.19 -6.11 22.98
C ILE A 21 5.84 -6.36 21.51
N SER A 22 6.81 -6.28 20.59
CA SER A 22 6.60 -6.58 19.17
C SER A 22 6.17 -8.03 18.95
N ILE A 23 6.83 -8.99 19.61
CA ILE A 23 6.42 -10.40 19.59
C ILE A 23 4.99 -10.54 20.10
N PHE A 24 4.65 -9.86 21.19
CA PHE A 24 3.31 -9.96 21.77
C PHE A 24 2.22 -9.45 20.82
N PHE A 25 2.38 -8.26 20.21
CA PHE A 25 1.42 -7.76 19.22
C PHE A 25 1.33 -8.65 17.98
N PHE A 26 2.45 -9.20 17.53
CA PHE A 26 2.47 -10.18 16.45
C PHE A 26 1.66 -11.44 16.79
N LEU A 27 1.86 -11.99 18.00
CA LEU A 27 1.14 -13.17 18.48
C LEU A 27 -0.37 -12.91 18.63
N ILE A 28 -0.79 -11.70 18.99
CA ILE A 28 -2.23 -11.37 19.01
C ILE A 28 -2.84 -11.53 17.60
N LYS A 29 -2.19 -11.01 16.55
CA LYS A 29 -2.68 -11.13 15.17
C LYS A 29 -2.61 -12.58 14.68
N TRP A 30 -1.40 -13.12 14.60
CA TRP A 30 -1.16 -14.40 13.94
C TRP A 30 -1.50 -15.59 14.83
N GLY A 31 -1.24 -15.51 16.14
CA GLY A 31 -1.62 -16.56 17.09
C GLY A 31 -3.14 -16.79 17.11
N PHE A 32 -3.95 -15.72 17.11
CA PHE A 32 -5.41 -15.87 16.95
C PHE A 32 -5.78 -16.46 15.59
N SER A 33 -5.12 -16.05 14.51
CA SER A 33 -5.42 -16.60 13.17
C SER A 33 -5.10 -18.10 13.09
N PHE A 34 -4.00 -18.56 13.68
CA PHE A 34 -3.67 -19.99 13.74
C PHE A 34 -4.56 -20.78 14.70
N TYR A 35 -5.00 -20.16 15.79
CA TYR A 35 -5.87 -20.82 16.77
C TYR A 35 -7.30 -21.00 16.28
N TYR A 36 -7.92 -19.96 15.72
CA TYR A 36 -9.34 -19.99 15.34
C TYR A 36 -9.60 -20.57 13.95
N LEU A 37 -8.61 -20.54 13.03
CA LEU A 37 -8.85 -20.83 11.61
C LEU A 37 -7.97 -22.00 11.14
N ASN A 38 -8.60 -23.12 10.78
CA ASN A 38 -7.92 -24.31 10.26
C ASN A 38 -7.84 -24.32 8.72
N GLU A 39 -6.82 -23.63 8.21
CA GLU A 39 -6.68 -23.31 6.79
C GLU A 39 -5.26 -23.53 6.30
N GLU A 40 -5.13 -23.71 5.00
CA GLU A 40 -3.82 -23.72 4.35
C GLU A 40 -3.10 -22.38 4.53
N ILE A 41 -1.76 -22.44 4.56
CA ILE A 41 -0.93 -21.27 4.86
C ILE A 41 -1.11 -20.13 3.86
N ILE A 42 -1.24 -20.44 2.56
CA ILE A 42 -1.42 -19.44 1.50
C ILE A 42 -2.78 -18.76 1.64
N THR A 43 -3.84 -19.54 1.85
CA THR A 43 -5.19 -19.01 2.13
C THR A 43 -5.16 -18.07 3.33
N LYS A 44 -4.53 -18.51 4.43
CA LYS A 44 -4.39 -17.69 5.63
C LYS A 44 -3.65 -16.37 5.33
N VAL A 45 -2.55 -16.41 4.60
CA VAL A 45 -1.77 -15.20 4.25
C VAL A 45 -2.58 -14.24 3.37
N ILE A 46 -3.33 -14.73 2.39
CA ILE A 46 -4.16 -13.89 1.50
C ILE A 46 -5.25 -13.17 2.31
N PHE A 47 -5.96 -13.89 3.17
CA PHE A 47 -7.10 -13.34 3.93
C PHE A 47 -6.69 -12.52 5.16
N GLU A 48 -5.52 -12.78 5.76
CA GLU A 48 -4.97 -11.95 6.84
C GLU A 48 -4.24 -10.69 6.33
N SER A 49 -4.15 -10.54 5.00
CA SER A 49 -3.59 -9.34 4.39
C SER A 49 -4.46 -8.12 4.71
N VAL A 50 -3.82 -7.00 5.03
CA VAL A 50 -4.54 -5.77 5.37
C VAL A 50 -4.90 -5.02 4.09
N GLY A 51 -6.19 -4.79 3.84
CA GLY A 51 -6.64 -4.03 2.67
C GLY A 51 -6.31 -4.74 1.35
N ASP A 52 -5.68 -4.04 0.41
CA ASP A 52 -5.25 -4.58 -0.90
C ASP A 52 -3.82 -5.18 -0.87
N GLY A 53 -3.28 -5.47 0.32
CA GLY A 53 -1.89 -5.91 0.43
C GLY A 53 -1.56 -7.20 -0.32
N SER A 54 -2.53 -8.11 -0.44
CA SER A 54 -2.36 -9.37 -1.17
C SER A 54 -2.02 -9.19 -2.65
N PHE A 55 -2.44 -8.09 -3.28
CA PHE A 55 -2.13 -7.81 -4.70
C PHE A 55 -0.63 -7.67 -4.97
N PHE A 56 0.17 -7.38 -3.93
CA PHE A 56 1.63 -7.25 -4.04
C PHE A 56 2.38 -8.56 -3.75
N TYR A 57 1.72 -9.60 -3.22
CA TYR A 57 2.39 -10.88 -2.92
C TYR A 57 2.94 -11.60 -4.16
N PRO A 58 2.24 -11.62 -5.31
CA PRO A 58 2.83 -12.10 -6.57
C PRO A 58 4.10 -11.33 -6.94
N LEU A 59 4.08 -10.00 -6.86
CA LEU A 59 5.23 -9.14 -7.17
C LEU A 59 6.42 -9.40 -6.24
N ILE A 60 6.15 -9.67 -4.97
CA ILE A 60 7.15 -10.04 -3.98
C ILE A 60 7.81 -11.37 -4.36
N LYS A 61 7.00 -12.36 -4.75
CA LYS A 61 7.50 -13.66 -5.21
C LYS A 61 8.38 -13.50 -6.45
N TYR A 62 7.90 -12.79 -7.47
CA TYR A 62 8.63 -12.51 -8.71
C TYR A 62 9.96 -11.82 -8.45
N LEU A 63 9.98 -10.77 -7.62
CA LEU A 63 11.21 -10.07 -7.26
C LEU A 63 12.18 -10.97 -6.46
N SER A 64 11.67 -11.87 -5.62
CA SER A 64 12.51 -12.83 -4.89
C SER A 64 13.15 -13.88 -5.81
N GLN A 65 12.50 -14.20 -6.94
CA GLN A 65 12.95 -15.17 -7.93
C GLN A 65 13.79 -14.53 -9.05
N GLY A 66 13.67 -13.21 -9.26
CA GLY A 66 14.32 -12.51 -10.37
C GLY A 66 13.55 -12.63 -11.69
N GLU A 67 12.26 -12.95 -11.63
CA GLU A 67 11.41 -13.19 -12.79
C GLU A 67 10.54 -11.95 -13.06
N PHE A 68 10.87 -11.16 -14.08
CA PHE A 68 10.23 -9.85 -14.30
C PHE A 68 9.32 -9.76 -15.52
N ASN A 69 9.27 -10.79 -16.37
CA ASN A 69 8.57 -10.81 -17.67
C ASN A 69 7.54 -11.95 -17.77
N ILE A 70 6.89 -12.27 -16.65
CA ILE A 70 5.96 -13.40 -16.55
C ILE A 70 4.62 -13.05 -17.23
N SER A 71 4.14 -13.95 -18.09
CA SER A 71 2.84 -13.84 -18.76
C SER A 71 1.72 -14.65 -18.11
N LEU A 72 2.06 -15.75 -17.42
CA LEU A 72 1.10 -16.77 -16.96
C LEU A 72 0.19 -17.28 -18.09
N ASN A 73 0.61 -17.20 -19.36
CA ASN A 73 -0.17 -17.68 -20.51
C ASN A 73 0.80 -18.28 -21.54
N SER A 74 0.50 -19.47 -22.04
CA SER A 74 1.33 -20.20 -23.01
C SER A 74 1.44 -19.50 -24.36
N PHE A 75 0.48 -18.65 -24.74
CA PHE A 75 0.49 -17.98 -26.05
C PHE A 75 1.25 -16.65 -26.08
N ASN A 76 1.61 -16.11 -24.91
CA ASN A 76 2.27 -14.81 -24.78
C ASN A 76 3.68 -15.02 -24.22
N GLU A 77 4.67 -15.05 -25.11
CA GLU A 77 6.09 -15.12 -24.79
C GLU A 77 6.75 -13.74 -24.94
N ASN A 78 7.89 -13.53 -24.28
CA ASN A 78 8.74 -12.33 -24.41
C ASN A 78 8.07 -11.00 -24.04
N LEU A 79 7.38 -10.96 -22.90
CA LEU A 79 6.85 -9.70 -22.38
C LEU A 79 7.96 -8.76 -21.88
N LYS A 80 7.64 -7.46 -21.83
CA LYS A 80 8.49 -6.46 -21.17
C LYS A 80 8.53 -6.66 -19.66
N ILE A 81 9.39 -5.88 -19.01
CA ILE A 81 9.53 -5.88 -17.55
C ILE A 81 8.24 -5.38 -16.90
N MET A 82 7.85 -6.05 -15.83
CA MET A 82 6.75 -5.64 -14.99
C MET A 82 7.13 -4.41 -14.16
N ALA A 83 6.27 -3.39 -14.16
CA ALA A 83 6.44 -2.22 -13.28
C ALA A 83 5.97 -2.57 -11.86
N PHE A 84 6.81 -2.31 -10.85
CA PHE A 84 6.44 -2.46 -9.44
C PHE A 84 7.23 -1.48 -8.55
N PRO A 85 6.68 -1.13 -7.37
CA PRO A 85 7.32 -0.20 -6.45
C PRO A 85 8.46 -0.88 -5.67
N PHE A 86 9.64 -1.02 -6.29
CA PHE A 86 10.80 -1.76 -5.79
C PHE A 86 11.09 -1.54 -4.30
N GLY A 87 11.26 -0.29 -3.84
CA GLY A 87 11.64 0.01 -2.47
C GLY A 87 10.61 -0.44 -1.42
N SER A 88 9.36 -0.60 -1.83
CA SER A 88 8.26 -1.00 -0.93
C SER A 88 8.09 -2.51 -0.79
N ILE A 89 8.57 -3.28 -1.76
CA ILE A 89 8.46 -4.75 -1.74
C ILE A 89 9.79 -5.46 -1.55
N ILE A 90 10.94 -4.77 -1.70
CA ILE A 90 12.27 -5.39 -1.58
C ILE A 90 12.49 -6.09 -0.23
N LEU A 91 12.07 -5.45 0.87
CA LEU A 91 12.20 -6.05 2.20
C LEU A 91 11.36 -7.35 2.30
N HIS A 92 10.12 -7.32 1.83
CA HIS A 92 9.26 -8.50 1.78
C HIS A 92 9.84 -9.60 0.89
N SER A 93 10.47 -9.23 -0.22
CA SER A 93 11.08 -10.16 -1.17
C SER A 93 12.31 -10.86 -0.59
N ILE A 94 13.11 -10.16 0.22
CA ILE A 94 14.22 -10.77 0.97
C ILE A 94 13.68 -11.81 1.96
N PHE A 95 12.65 -11.46 2.74
CA PHE A 95 12.05 -12.40 3.69
C PHE A 95 11.38 -13.59 2.99
N PHE A 96 10.68 -13.35 1.87
CA PHE A 96 10.10 -14.40 1.06
C PHE A 96 11.18 -15.31 0.46
N LYS A 97 12.32 -14.77 0.02
CA LYS A 97 13.42 -15.59 -0.49
C LYS A 97 13.99 -16.55 0.56
N ILE A 98 14.07 -16.10 1.82
CA ILE A 98 14.67 -16.87 2.92
C ILE A 98 13.68 -17.87 3.51
N PHE A 99 12.41 -17.47 3.70
CA PHE A 99 11.41 -18.25 4.45
C PHE A 99 10.19 -18.66 3.63
N ASN A 100 10.20 -18.44 2.31
CA ASN A 100 9.08 -18.65 1.40
C ASN A 100 7.80 -17.92 1.91
N ILE A 101 6.62 -18.54 1.77
CA ILE A 101 5.33 -17.97 2.22
C ILE A 101 5.33 -17.51 3.68
N TYR A 102 6.09 -18.19 4.57
CA TYR A 102 6.22 -17.78 5.98
C TYR A 102 6.97 -16.45 6.13
N GLY A 103 7.78 -16.05 5.15
CA GLY A 103 8.43 -14.74 5.11
C GLY A 103 7.44 -13.57 5.14
N LEU A 104 6.27 -13.72 4.52
CA LEU A 104 5.19 -12.72 4.55
C LEU A 104 4.53 -12.60 5.93
N ILE A 105 4.69 -13.60 6.79
CA ILE A 105 4.21 -13.61 8.17
C ILE A 105 5.29 -13.01 9.08
N ILE A 106 6.51 -13.55 9.01
CA ILE A 106 7.62 -13.20 9.92
C ILE A 106 7.99 -11.71 9.81
N ILE A 107 7.89 -11.13 8.61
CA ILE A 107 8.23 -9.72 8.38
C ILE A 107 7.34 -8.75 9.18
N ASP A 108 6.13 -9.16 9.59
CA ASP A 108 5.26 -8.34 10.44
C ASP A 108 5.94 -8.03 11.80
N ILE A 109 6.64 -9.00 12.42
CA ILE A 109 7.38 -8.77 13.67
C ILE A 109 8.42 -7.68 13.47
N PHE A 110 9.16 -7.77 12.36
CA PHE A 110 10.20 -6.81 12.01
C PHE A 110 9.62 -5.42 11.79
N GLY A 111 8.48 -5.31 11.09
CA GLY A 111 7.76 -4.05 10.91
C GLY A 111 7.30 -3.41 12.22
N ILE A 112 6.74 -4.19 13.15
CA ILE A 112 6.33 -3.68 14.47
C ILE A 112 7.56 -3.21 15.26
N PHE A 113 8.61 -4.03 15.31
CA PHE A 113 9.81 -3.72 16.07
C PHE A 113 10.55 -2.49 15.55
N LEU A 114 10.74 -2.39 14.22
CA LEU A 114 11.36 -1.21 13.62
C LEU A 114 10.57 0.07 13.89
N PHE A 115 9.25 0.03 13.79
CA PHE A 115 8.44 1.19 14.12
C PHE A 115 8.68 1.65 15.58
N LEU A 116 8.56 0.71 16.52
CA LEU A 116 8.69 1.01 17.94
C LEU A 116 10.08 1.54 18.28
N ILE A 117 11.15 0.94 17.74
CA ILE A 117 12.52 1.38 18.03
C ILE A 117 12.82 2.75 17.42
N ILE A 118 12.34 3.06 16.20
CA ILE A 118 12.54 4.36 15.57
C ILE A 118 11.89 5.46 16.42
N PHE A 119 10.61 5.31 16.75
CA PHE A 119 9.91 6.31 17.56
C PHE A 119 10.48 6.39 18.98
N PHE A 120 10.90 5.26 19.57
CA PHE A 120 11.54 5.26 20.88
C PHE A 120 12.80 6.12 20.86
N LYS A 121 13.65 5.95 19.82
CA LYS A 121 14.87 6.73 19.65
C LYS A 121 14.59 8.21 19.38
N ILE A 122 13.55 8.55 18.63
CA ILE A 122 13.10 9.93 18.43
C ILE A 122 12.70 10.55 19.78
N PHE A 123 11.85 9.88 20.56
CA PHE A 123 11.38 10.41 21.84
C PHE A 123 12.47 10.46 22.91
N GLN A 124 13.47 9.56 22.84
CA GLN A 124 14.59 9.53 23.78
C GLN A 124 15.42 10.82 23.75
N PHE A 125 15.39 11.57 22.65
CA PHE A 125 16.07 12.87 22.59
C PHE A 125 15.50 13.90 23.54
N PHE A 126 14.25 13.79 23.98
CA PHE A 126 13.62 14.82 24.81
C PHE A 126 12.77 14.29 25.96
N ASN A 127 12.66 12.97 26.15
CA ASN A 127 11.95 12.32 27.25
C ASN A 127 12.80 11.23 27.93
N SER A 128 12.36 10.75 29.09
CA SER A 128 12.95 9.58 29.76
C SER A 128 12.64 8.29 29.01
N SER A 129 13.47 7.25 29.14
CA SER A 129 13.30 5.97 28.43
C SER A 129 11.88 5.38 28.60
N GLY A 130 11.31 5.45 29.80
CA GLY A 130 9.97 4.91 30.04
C GLY A 130 8.84 5.71 29.39
N VAL A 131 8.94 7.05 29.37
CA VAL A 131 8.01 7.90 28.62
C VAL A 131 8.20 7.70 27.11
N SER A 132 9.43 7.50 26.64
CA SER A 132 9.70 7.19 25.24
C SER A 132 9.03 5.88 24.81
N ILE A 133 9.12 4.81 25.62
CA ILE A 133 8.40 3.55 25.35
C ILE A 133 6.89 3.80 25.29
N LEU A 134 6.32 4.51 26.27
CA LEU A 134 4.89 4.84 26.28
C LEU A 134 4.46 5.59 25.00
N LEU A 135 5.18 6.63 24.62
CA LEU A 135 4.86 7.42 23.42
C LEU A 135 5.01 6.60 22.13
N SER A 136 6.00 5.72 22.03
CA SER A 136 6.13 4.80 20.89
C SER A 136 4.93 3.87 20.76
N LEU A 137 4.43 3.34 21.88
CA LEU A 137 3.23 2.50 21.91
C LEU A 137 1.97 3.27 21.53
N ILE A 138 1.83 4.51 22.04
CA ILE A 138 0.73 5.41 21.67
C ILE A 138 0.74 5.62 20.16
N PHE A 139 1.89 6.00 19.58
CA PHE A 139 2.02 6.29 18.16
C PHE A 139 1.73 5.06 17.29
N PHE A 140 2.24 3.88 17.66
CA PHE A 140 1.97 2.63 16.95
C PHE A 140 0.48 2.30 16.93
N SER A 141 -0.21 2.63 18.03
CA SER A 141 -1.62 2.29 18.25
C SER A 141 -2.60 3.34 17.75
N ILE A 142 -2.14 4.48 17.18
CA ILE A 142 -3.04 5.54 16.69
C ILE A 142 -4.13 4.98 15.76
N PRO A 143 -3.82 4.19 14.72
CA PRO A 143 -4.85 3.73 13.78
C PRO A 143 -5.90 2.84 14.43
N ILE A 144 -5.50 1.92 15.31
CA ILE A 144 -6.45 1.03 16.00
C ILE A 144 -7.29 1.80 17.01
N LEU A 145 -6.69 2.73 17.76
CA LEU A 145 -7.40 3.56 18.74
C LEU A 145 -8.44 4.44 18.04
N LEU A 146 -8.09 5.06 16.92
CA LEU A 146 -9.03 5.84 16.11
C LEU A 146 -10.17 4.96 15.61
N SER A 147 -9.87 3.76 15.08
CA SER A 147 -10.92 2.85 14.62
C SER A 147 -11.84 2.35 15.75
N PHE A 148 -11.30 2.18 16.95
CA PHE A 148 -12.04 1.71 18.11
C PHE A 148 -12.95 2.79 18.69
N PHE A 149 -12.46 4.03 18.82
CA PHE A 149 -13.21 5.13 19.44
C PHE A 149 -14.11 5.91 18.47
N LEU A 150 -13.79 5.94 17.18
CA LEU A 150 -14.48 6.78 16.18
C LEU A 150 -15.25 5.98 15.12
N LYS A 151 -15.58 4.71 15.43
CA LYS A 151 -16.13 3.72 14.48
C LYS A 151 -17.32 4.26 13.65
N ASP A 152 -18.12 5.15 14.22
CA ASP A 152 -19.37 5.68 13.64
C ASP A 152 -19.26 7.13 13.12
N HIS A 153 -18.11 7.79 13.29
CA HIS A 153 -17.93 9.19 12.87
C HIS A 153 -17.02 9.30 11.66
N ASN A 154 -17.61 9.66 10.51
CA ASN A 154 -16.90 9.99 9.26
C ASN A 154 -16.15 11.32 9.35
N PHE A 155 -15.26 11.47 10.32
CA PHE A 155 -14.39 12.64 10.42
C PHE A 155 -13.21 12.49 9.47
N ILE A 156 -13.33 13.09 8.29
CA ILE A 156 -12.44 12.91 7.12
C ILE A 156 -10.93 13.06 7.47
N PRO A 157 -10.47 14.06 8.26
CA PRO A 157 -9.06 14.17 8.64
C PRO A 157 -8.52 13.00 9.47
N LEU A 158 -9.36 12.39 10.33
CA LEU A 158 -8.95 11.28 11.21
C LEU A 158 -8.91 9.96 10.45
N ASN A 159 -9.69 9.82 9.38
CA ASN A 159 -9.59 8.65 8.48
C ASN A 159 -8.24 8.57 7.76
N GLN A 160 -7.59 9.70 7.48
CA GLN A 160 -6.26 9.76 6.87
C GLN A 160 -5.18 9.15 7.76
N PHE A 161 -5.38 9.14 9.08
CA PHE A 161 -4.45 8.53 10.03
C PHE A 161 -4.38 7.01 9.94
N LYS A 162 -5.31 6.35 9.23
CA LYS A 162 -5.15 4.93 8.87
C LYS A 162 -3.90 4.71 8.01
N ASP A 163 -3.48 5.71 7.24
CA ASP A 163 -2.25 5.68 6.44
C ASP A 163 -1.00 6.06 7.24
N PHE A 164 -1.12 6.39 8.54
CA PHE A 164 0.02 6.76 9.38
C PHE A 164 0.98 5.58 9.57
N TYR A 165 0.48 4.42 10.01
CA TYR A 165 1.24 3.18 10.04
C TYR A 165 0.35 1.94 10.22
N THR A 166 0.40 1.00 9.28
CA THR A 166 -0.14 -0.36 9.47
C THR A 166 0.81 -1.34 8.78
N LEU A 167 0.62 -2.64 9.03
CA LEU A 167 1.40 -3.71 8.39
C LEU A 167 0.92 -4.01 6.95
N ARG A 168 0.13 -3.12 6.34
CA ARG A 168 -0.31 -3.26 4.95
C ARG A 168 0.87 -3.08 3.99
N VAL A 169 1.02 -4.05 3.10
CA VAL A 169 1.89 -4.01 1.93
C VAL A 169 1.17 -3.27 0.80
N HIS A 170 1.81 -2.52 -0.07
CA HIS A 170 3.20 -2.07 -0.04
C HIS A 170 3.39 -0.77 0.79
N ARG A 171 2.28 -0.24 1.33
CA ARG A 171 2.23 0.93 2.18
C ARG A 171 1.03 0.83 3.13
N PRO A 172 1.13 1.30 4.38
CA PRO A 172 2.23 2.11 4.94
C PRO A 172 3.56 1.38 5.20
N PHE A 173 3.57 0.04 5.30
CA PHE A 173 4.80 -0.72 5.55
C PHE A 173 5.39 -1.24 4.23
N PRO A 174 6.69 -0.96 3.92
CA PRO A 174 7.72 -0.30 4.73
C PRO A 174 7.91 1.21 4.43
N ALA A 175 7.20 1.78 3.46
CA ALA A 175 7.45 3.15 2.98
C ALA A 175 7.47 4.22 4.09
N ASN A 176 6.54 4.13 5.05
CA ASN A 176 6.48 5.07 6.17
C ASN A 176 7.66 4.90 7.14
N LEU A 177 8.21 3.68 7.31
CA LEU A 177 9.40 3.48 8.14
C LEU A 177 10.60 4.24 7.57
N TYR A 178 10.77 4.26 6.25
CA TYR A 178 11.82 5.05 5.62
C TYR A 178 11.64 6.54 5.89
N MET A 179 10.40 7.05 5.85
CA MET A 179 10.12 8.43 6.24
C MET A 179 10.44 8.70 7.72
N PHE A 180 10.10 7.79 8.63
CA PHE A 180 10.42 7.95 10.05
C PHE A 180 11.92 7.84 10.33
N LEU A 181 12.65 6.98 9.61
CA LEU A 181 14.11 6.92 9.67
C LEU A 181 14.75 8.22 9.18
N PHE A 182 14.21 8.83 8.12
CA PHE A 182 14.64 10.16 7.68
C PHE A 182 14.45 11.20 8.79
N VAL A 183 13.27 11.25 9.44
CA VAL A 183 13.01 12.15 10.57
C VAL A 183 14.06 11.94 11.68
N TYR A 184 14.31 10.69 12.04
CA TYR A 184 15.30 10.33 13.06
C TYR A 184 16.72 10.79 12.68
N LEU A 185 17.12 10.63 11.42
CA LEU A 185 18.42 11.08 10.92
C LEU A 185 18.57 12.60 10.96
N ILE A 186 17.56 13.37 10.55
CA ILE A 186 17.61 14.84 10.63
C ILE A 186 17.72 15.31 12.09
N ILE A 187 17.02 14.66 13.03
CA ILE A 187 17.16 14.95 14.46
C ILE A 187 18.57 14.61 14.96
N LEU A 188 19.14 13.47 14.57
CA LEU A 188 20.52 13.10 14.89
C LEU A 188 21.53 14.13 14.37
N MET A 189 21.39 14.55 13.11
CA MET A 189 22.25 15.56 12.49
C MET A 189 22.15 16.91 13.21
N ASN A 190 20.94 17.33 13.59
CA ASN A 190 20.76 18.59 14.30
C ASN A 190 21.33 18.60 15.72
N THR A 191 21.20 17.48 16.44
CA THR A 191 21.60 17.36 17.85
C THR A 191 23.08 17.04 18.05
N LYS A 192 23.69 16.35 17.08
CA LYS A 192 25.11 16.01 17.09
C LYS A 192 25.85 16.90 16.08
N GLN A 193 26.49 16.29 15.10
CA GLN A 193 27.19 16.96 14.01
C GLN A 193 26.47 16.67 12.71
N ILE A 194 26.28 17.70 11.89
CA ILE A 194 25.53 17.58 10.63
C ILE A 194 26.34 16.77 9.61
N PHE A 195 27.58 17.18 9.35
CA PHE A 195 28.45 16.53 8.38
C PHE A 195 29.17 15.34 9.02
N GLN A 196 28.55 14.16 8.90
CA GLN A 196 29.21 12.88 9.12
C GLN A 196 28.90 11.96 7.95
N ARG A 197 29.95 11.35 7.39
CA ARG A 197 29.87 10.44 6.23
C ARG A 197 28.76 9.39 6.37
N ARG A 198 28.65 8.77 7.55
CA ARG A 198 27.60 7.77 7.83
C ARG A 198 26.17 8.32 7.71
N TYR A 199 25.91 9.57 8.10
CA TYR A 199 24.57 10.15 8.02
C TYR A 199 24.18 10.38 6.56
N PHE A 200 25.10 10.89 5.75
CA PHE A 200 24.89 11.09 4.32
C PHE A 200 24.75 9.77 3.56
N LEU A 201 25.51 8.74 3.94
CA LEU A 201 25.34 7.38 3.41
C LEU A 201 23.91 6.89 3.63
N PHE A 202 23.44 6.91 4.89
CA PHE A 202 22.09 6.46 5.23
C PHE A 202 20.99 7.36 4.63
N LEU A 203 21.21 8.68 4.53
CA LEU A 203 20.29 9.59 3.84
C LEU A 203 20.10 9.15 2.39
N GLY A 204 21.18 8.86 1.65
CA GLY A 204 21.07 8.45 0.24
C GLY A 204 20.35 7.11 0.10
N ILE A 205 20.61 6.14 0.98
CA ILE A 205 19.90 4.85 1.00
C ILE A 205 18.40 5.05 1.29
N ILE A 206 18.06 5.76 2.35
CA ILE A 206 16.66 5.98 2.76
C ILE A 206 15.90 6.76 1.69
N MET A 207 16.52 7.78 1.10
CA MET A 207 15.90 8.57 0.04
C MET A 207 15.76 7.78 -1.27
N ALA A 208 16.67 6.86 -1.58
CA ALA A 208 16.51 5.96 -2.73
C ALA A 208 15.36 4.96 -2.52
N LEU A 209 15.23 4.44 -1.30
CA LEU A 209 14.12 3.54 -0.94
C LEU A 209 12.78 4.28 -0.92
N THR A 210 12.72 5.54 -0.47
CA THR A 210 11.49 6.35 -0.55
C THR A 210 11.15 6.73 -1.98
N PHE A 211 12.15 7.07 -2.80
CA PHE A 211 11.98 7.36 -4.22
C PHE A 211 11.33 6.20 -4.97
N SER A 212 11.78 4.98 -4.71
CA SER A 212 11.29 3.75 -5.35
C SER A 212 10.09 3.09 -4.67
N SER A 213 9.59 3.64 -3.56
CA SER A 213 8.40 3.12 -2.85
C SER A 213 7.22 4.10 -2.91
N PHE A 214 7.45 5.34 -2.50
CA PHE A 214 6.42 6.37 -2.40
C PHE A 214 7.03 7.74 -2.62
N TYR A 215 7.14 8.13 -3.89
CA TYR A 215 7.86 9.33 -4.32
C TYR A 215 7.34 10.63 -3.68
N TYR A 216 6.09 10.68 -3.20
CA TYR A 216 5.56 11.81 -2.45
C TYR A 216 6.37 12.09 -1.17
N PHE A 217 6.79 11.04 -0.44
CA PHE A 217 7.70 11.22 0.69
C PHE A 217 9.07 11.70 0.25
N PHE A 218 9.61 11.15 -0.85
CA PHE A 218 10.90 11.58 -1.39
C PHE A 218 10.93 13.09 -1.71
N VAL A 219 9.87 13.62 -2.34
CA VAL A 219 9.75 15.07 -2.62
C VAL A 219 9.74 15.87 -1.30
N ILE A 220 8.96 15.42 -0.31
CA ILE A 220 8.91 16.06 1.02
C ILE A 220 10.29 16.02 1.70
N GLN A 221 11.02 14.90 1.60
CA GLN A 221 12.34 14.72 2.19
C GLN A 221 13.38 15.67 1.57
N ILE A 222 13.40 15.81 0.24
CA ILE A 222 14.31 16.74 -0.44
C ILE A 222 14.06 18.16 0.04
N ILE A 223 12.80 18.62 0.00
CA ILE A 223 12.44 19.98 0.41
C ILE A 223 12.78 20.20 1.90
N SER A 224 12.49 19.21 2.74
CA SER A 224 12.81 19.25 4.17
C SER A 224 14.31 19.38 4.41
N LEU A 225 15.13 18.62 3.68
CA LEU A 225 16.59 18.64 3.81
C LEU A 225 17.16 20.00 3.36
N ILE A 226 16.67 20.55 2.25
CA ILE A 226 17.08 21.87 1.74
C ILE A 226 16.73 22.95 2.77
N ILE A 227 15.49 22.99 3.26
CA ILE A 227 15.06 23.96 4.27
C ILE A 227 15.86 23.80 5.56
N PHE A 228 16.09 22.57 6.02
CA PHE A 228 16.88 22.27 7.20
C PHE A 228 18.32 22.82 7.10
N LEU A 229 19.02 22.54 6.00
CA LEU A 229 20.38 23.03 5.78
C LEU A 229 20.41 24.55 5.64
N PHE A 230 19.45 25.14 4.94
CA PHE A 230 19.33 26.59 4.79
C PHE A 230 19.11 27.28 6.14
N LEU A 231 18.21 26.78 6.98
CA LEU A 231 17.97 27.35 8.31
C LEU A 231 19.18 27.23 9.24
N LYS A 232 19.99 26.18 9.08
CA LYS A 232 21.19 25.98 9.90
C LYS A 232 22.35 26.89 9.49
N PHE A 233 22.67 26.95 8.20
CA PHE A 233 23.88 27.62 7.71
C PHE A 233 23.63 29.01 7.10
N ARG A 234 22.38 29.33 6.78
CA ARG A 234 21.97 30.61 6.16
C ARG A 234 22.80 30.88 4.90
N ILE A 235 23.37 32.08 4.77
CA ILE A 235 24.19 32.53 3.64
C ILE A 235 25.47 31.69 3.49
N LYS A 236 26.00 31.12 4.59
CA LYS A 236 27.21 30.28 4.59
C LYS A 236 26.96 28.84 4.13
N ILE A 237 25.76 28.53 3.63
CA ILE A 237 25.42 27.17 3.18
C ILE A 237 26.40 26.70 2.12
N PHE A 238 26.62 27.45 1.05
CA PHE A 238 27.51 27.04 -0.05
C PHE A 238 28.93 26.76 0.46
N TYR A 239 29.50 27.65 1.26
CA TYR A 239 30.80 27.44 1.88
C TYR A 239 30.86 26.14 2.70
N SER A 240 29.85 25.90 3.55
CA SER A 240 29.77 24.69 4.37
C SER A 240 29.60 23.42 3.54
N LEU A 241 28.87 23.50 2.42
CA LEU A 241 28.71 22.40 1.46
C LEU A 241 30.03 22.10 0.75
N PHE A 242 30.76 23.14 0.33
CA PHE A 242 32.06 23.01 -0.35
C PHE A 242 33.14 22.40 0.56
N GLU A 243 33.19 22.81 1.84
CA GLU A 243 34.13 22.20 2.81
C GLU A 243 33.85 20.71 3.06
N ASN A 244 32.61 20.25 2.86
CA ASN A 244 32.17 18.89 3.18
C ASN A 244 31.68 18.13 1.93
N LEU A 245 32.28 18.41 0.76
CA LEU A 245 31.91 17.78 -0.52
C LEU A 245 31.93 16.25 -0.46
N ASP A 246 32.84 15.67 0.31
CA ASP A 246 32.96 14.21 0.48
C ASP A 246 31.65 13.58 0.99
N CYS A 247 30.97 14.21 1.93
CA CYS A 247 29.68 13.78 2.46
C CYS A 247 28.60 13.81 1.38
N PHE A 248 28.58 14.85 0.53
CA PHE A 248 27.61 14.96 -0.56
C PHE A 248 27.85 13.92 -1.65
N LEU A 249 29.10 13.68 -2.01
CA LEU A 249 29.45 12.61 -2.95
C LEU A 249 29.02 11.24 -2.44
N ILE A 250 29.22 10.95 -1.15
CA ILE A 250 28.73 9.71 -0.53
C ILE A 250 27.20 9.60 -0.62
N PHE A 251 26.47 10.69 -0.36
CA PHE A 251 25.01 10.71 -0.49
C PHE A 251 24.54 10.44 -1.92
N ILE A 252 25.13 11.12 -2.90
CA ILE A 252 24.78 10.93 -4.32
C ILE A 252 25.07 9.50 -4.75
N PHE A 253 26.26 8.99 -4.41
CA PHE A 253 26.68 7.64 -4.78
C PHE A 253 25.78 6.56 -4.17
N SER A 254 25.47 6.67 -2.87
CA SER A 254 24.56 5.70 -2.24
C SER A 254 23.13 5.82 -2.77
N PHE A 255 22.65 7.03 -3.06
CA PHE A 255 21.36 7.22 -3.69
C PHE A 255 21.29 6.55 -5.07
N LEU A 256 22.28 6.76 -5.93
CA LEU A 256 22.31 6.20 -7.29
C LEU A 256 22.38 4.67 -7.27
N ILE A 257 23.22 4.08 -6.42
CA ILE A 257 23.31 2.62 -6.29
C ILE A 257 21.97 2.02 -5.90
N PHE A 258 21.35 2.52 -4.82
CA PHE A 258 20.13 1.92 -4.28
C PHE A 258 18.88 2.24 -5.11
N SER A 259 18.90 3.29 -5.95
CA SER A 259 17.83 3.59 -6.90
C SER A 259 18.00 2.90 -8.25
N SER A 260 19.20 2.40 -8.58
CA SER A 260 19.48 1.79 -9.88
C SER A 260 18.54 0.65 -10.30
N PRO A 261 18.11 -0.30 -9.43
CA PRO A 261 17.19 -1.35 -9.85
C PRO A 261 15.83 -0.79 -10.26
N PHE A 262 15.37 0.23 -9.54
CA PHE A 262 14.12 0.90 -9.85
C PHE A 262 14.21 1.72 -11.14
N ILE A 263 15.32 2.42 -11.37
CA ILE A 263 15.56 3.16 -12.62
C ILE A 263 15.58 2.18 -13.81
N TYR A 264 16.22 1.02 -13.65
CA TYR A 264 16.22 -0.03 -14.66
C TYR A 264 14.78 -0.48 -15.00
N ILE A 265 13.97 -0.77 -13.99
CA ILE A 265 12.54 -1.11 -14.19
C ILE A 265 11.83 0.03 -14.94
N LEU A 266 12.01 1.29 -14.53
CA LEU A 266 11.35 2.43 -15.18
C LEU A 266 11.74 2.60 -16.66
N ILE A 267 12.96 2.22 -17.07
CA ILE A 267 13.39 2.34 -18.47
C ILE A 267 12.78 1.25 -19.34
N PHE A 268 12.65 0.02 -18.82
CA PHE A 268 12.31 -1.17 -19.61
C PHE A 268 10.92 -1.75 -19.36
N HIS A 269 10.12 -1.12 -18.49
CA HIS A 269 8.79 -1.62 -18.15
C HIS A 269 7.77 -1.55 -19.31
N GLU A 270 6.67 -2.30 -19.17
CA GLU A 270 5.50 -2.18 -20.04
C GLU A 270 4.74 -0.86 -19.81
N ASN A 271 4.57 -0.07 -20.87
CA ASN A 271 4.02 1.29 -20.80
C ASN A 271 2.55 1.30 -20.37
N ASP A 272 1.79 0.27 -20.74
CA ASP A 272 0.38 0.14 -20.33
C ASP A 272 0.24 0.05 -18.81
N LEU A 273 1.22 -0.50 -18.10
CA LEU A 273 1.22 -0.52 -16.64
C LEU A 273 1.40 0.89 -16.04
N THR A 274 2.11 1.79 -16.74
CA THR A 274 2.20 3.20 -16.33
C THR A 274 0.85 3.89 -16.48
N LEU A 275 0.12 3.66 -17.57
CA LEU A 275 -1.24 4.17 -17.74
C LEU A 275 -2.20 3.56 -16.71
N ALA A 276 -2.08 2.26 -16.42
CA ALA A 276 -2.84 1.57 -15.38
C ALA A 276 -2.60 2.15 -13.98
N SER A 277 -1.40 2.67 -13.72
CA SER A 277 -1.09 3.38 -12.47
C SER A 277 -1.67 4.80 -12.38
N GLY A 278 -2.38 5.24 -13.42
CA GLY A 278 -3.07 6.53 -13.48
C GLY A 278 -2.16 7.70 -13.82
N VAL A 279 -1.01 7.43 -14.45
CA VAL A 279 -0.07 8.46 -14.88
C VAL A 279 -0.58 9.16 -16.13
N PHE A 280 -0.54 10.49 -16.12
CA PHE A 280 -0.95 11.36 -17.21
C PHE A 280 0.05 12.50 -17.42
N ASP A 281 0.05 13.06 -18.63
CA ASP A 281 0.91 14.17 -18.99
C ASP A 281 0.43 15.51 -18.40
N LEU A 282 1.38 16.29 -17.89
CA LEU A 282 1.20 17.64 -17.37
C LEU A 282 1.67 18.68 -18.38
N ASN A 283 0.79 19.06 -19.30
CA ASN A 283 0.98 20.24 -20.14
C ASN A 283 0.85 21.55 -19.33
N LEU A 284 1.22 22.69 -19.92
CA LEU A 284 1.19 23.99 -19.26
C LEU A 284 -0.21 24.37 -18.74
N GLU A 285 -1.27 24.03 -19.49
CA GLU A 285 -2.65 24.30 -19.09
C GLU A 285 -3.05 23.51 -17.84
N LYS A 286 -2.80 22.20 -17.80
CA LYS A 286 -3.05 21.35 -16.64
C LYS A 286 -2.23 21.80 -15.43
N LYS A 287 -0.96 22.19 -15.63
CA LYS A 287 -0.12 22.74 -14.55
C LYS A 287 -0.73 24.01 -13.96
N PHE A 288 -1.12 24.97 -14.80
CA PHE A 288 -1.72 26.22 -14.34
C PHE A 288 -3.03 25.98 -13.59
N PHE A 289 -3.90 25.12 -14.14
CA PHE A 289 -5.17 24.75 -13.51
C PHE A 289 -4.95 24.12 -12.12
N LEU A 290 -4.03 23.16 -12.00
CA LEU A 290 -3.72 22.49 -10.75
C LEU A 290 -3.07 23.43 -9.72
N LEU A 291 -2.11 24.25 -10.14
CA LEU A 291 -1.46 25.22 -9.24
C LEU A 291 -2.47 26.24 -8.71
N LYS A 292 -3.36 26.77 -9.57
CA LYS A 292 -4.46 27.64 -9.16
C LYS A 292 -5.37 26.95 -8.16
N TYR A 293 -5.77 25.70 -8.45
CA TYR A 293 -6.61 24.91 -7.55
C TYR A 293 -5.96 24.74 -6.17
N LEU A 294 -4.68 24.35 -6.12
CA LEU A 294 -3.95 24.14 -4.86
C LEU A 294 -3.77 25.43 -4.08
N LEU A 295 -3.42 26.55 -4.73
CA LEU A 295 -3.27 27.84 -4.07
C LEU A 295 -4.59 28.28 -3.41
N ILE A 296 -5.73 28.14 -4.11
CA ILE A 296 -7.05 28.43 -3.54
C ILE A 296 -7.30 27.59 -2.27
N LYS A 297 -6.91 26.32 -2.27
CA LYS A 297 -7.06 25.45 -1.09
C LYS A 297 -6.11 25.82 0.05
N ILE A 298 -4.89 26.24 -0.24
CA ILE A 298 -3.92 26.72 0.76
C ILE A 298 -4.41 28.03 1.40
N PHE A 299 -5.04 28.93 0.65
CA PHE A 299 -5.60 30.18 1.20
C PHE A 299 -7.00 30.04 1.80
N ASN A 300 -7.55 28.82 1.90
CA ASN A 300 -8.81 28.59 2.60
C ASN A 300 -8.65 28.93 4.09
N PHE A 301 -9.62 29.67 4.64
CA PHE A 301 -9.68 30.07 6.04
C PHE A 301 -9.43 28.93 7.03
N GLN A 302 -10.05 27.76 6.81
CA GLN A 302 -9.86 26.59 7.69
C GLN A 302 -8.40 26.12 7.73
N PHE A 303 -7.74 26.11 6.56
CA PHE A 303 -6.34 25.73 6.45
C PHE A 303 -5.44 26.79 7.12
N LEU A 304 -5.71 28.07 6.89
CA LEU A 304 -4.98 29.17 7.52
C LEU A 304 -5.09 29.14 9.05
N LEU A 305 -6.26 28.80 9.61
CA LEU A 305 -6.46 28.69 11.05
C LEU A 305 -5.60 27.59 11.67
N ILE A 306 -5.52 26.41 11.04
CA ILE A 306 -4.65 25.31 11.50
C ILE A 306 -3.18 25.71 11.43
N ASN A 307 -2.76 26.39 10.36
CA ASN A 307 -1.39 26.88 10.24
C ASN A 307 -1.06 27.94 11.30
N ALA A 308 -1.98 28.87 11.56
CA ALA A 308 -1.83 29.86 12.61
C ALA A 308 -1.67 29.19 13.98
N LEU A 309 -2.44 28.14 14.27
CA LEU A 309 -2.29 27.35 15.50
C LEU A 309 -0.90 26.70 15.61
N ILE A 310 -0.45 26.00 14.57
CA ILE A 310 0.86 25.33 14.54
C ILE A 310 2.00 26.35 14.78
N ILE A 311 1.95 27.48 14.07
CA ILE A 311 2.95 28.55 14.21
C ILE A 311 2.91 29.15 15.61
N THR A 312 1.72 29.42 16.16
CA THR A 312 1.55 29.99 17.50
C THR A 312 2.13 29.07 18.57
N LEU A 313 1.82 27.77 18.51
CA LEU A 313 2.38 26.76 19.43
C LEU A 313 3.91 26.69 19.32
N ALA A 314 4.44 26.68 18.09
CA ALA A 314 5.88 26.70 17.86
C ALA A 314 6.55 27.94 18.46
N ILE A 315 5.96 29.13 18.29
CA ILE A 315 6.46 30.38 18.86
C ILE A 315 6.43 30.32 20.40
N ILE A 316 5.34 29.85 21.01
CA ILE A 316 5.22 29.72 22.47
C ILE A 316 6.32 28.80 23.02
N ILE A 317 6.51 27.63 22.42
CA ILE A 317 7.49 26.63 22.87
C ILE A 317 8.93 27.15 22.68
N ASN A 318 9.21 27.79 21.54
CA ASN A 318 10.51 28.40 21.25
C ASN A 318 10.82 29.57 22.22
N LYS A 319 9.85 30.46 22.48
CA LYS A 319 10.02 31.58 23.43
C LYS A 319 10.24 31.10 24.86
N LYS A 320 9.53 30.07 25.29
CA LYS A 320 9.73 29.42 26.61
C LYS A 320 11.06 28.65 26.70
N LYS A 321 11.80 28.49 25.60
CA LYS A 321 13.07 27.74 25.51
C LYS A 321 12.99 26.36 26.18
N ILE A 322 11.87 25.65 26.00
CA ILE A 322 11.68 24.31 26.56
C ILE A 322 12.83 23.42 26.10
N LYS A 323 13.45 22.66 27.02
CA LYS A 323 14.61 21.81 26.71
C LYS A 323 14.35 20.95 25.46
N ASN A 324 15.25 21.04 24.49
CA ASN A 324 15.23 20.31 23.20
C ASN A 324 14.12 20.73 22.23
N PHE A 325 13.58 21.96 22.34
CA PHE A 325 12.56 22.51 21.45
C PHE A 325 12.93 22.43 19.95
N GLN A 326 14.21 22.38 19.59
CA GLN A 326 14.66 22.31 18.20
C GLN A 326 14.11 21.07 17.46
N ILE A 327 13.74 20.02 18.18
CA ILE A 327 13.10 18.83 17.61
C ILE A 327 11.72 19.18 17.06
N LEU A 328 10.93 20.00 17.76
CA LEU A 328 9.65 20.49 17.24
C LEU A 328 9.85 21.28 15.94
N ASN A 329 10.91 22.08 15.85
CA ASN A 329 11.21 22.83 14.62
C ASN A 329 11.48 21.90 13.44
N ILE A 330 12.08 20.72 13.64
CA ILE A 330 12.28 19.71 12.59
C ILE A 330 10.93 19.16 12.08
N PHE A 331 10.02 18.80 12.98
CA PHE A 331 8.66 18.37 12.60
C PHE A 331 7.92 19.47 11.83
N ASN A 332 8.08 20.74 12.24
CA ASN A 332 7.48 21.87 11.53
C ASN A 332 8.10 22.08 10.14
N ILE A 333 9.42 21.92 9.99
CA ILE A 333 10.09 21.97 8.68
C ILE A 333 9.50 20.92 7.74
N ILE A 334 9.29 19.69 8.21
CA ILE A 334 8.70 18.62 7.39
C ILE A 334 7.25 18.94 7.03
N TYR A 335 6.47 19.47 7.98
CA TYR A 335 5.11 19.91 7.71
C TYR A 335 5.06 21.01 6.64
N PHE A 336 5.85 22.08 6.76
CA PHE A 336 5.91 23.12 5.72
C PHE A 336 6.41 22.58 4.38
N SER A 337 7.36 21.64 4.41
CA SER A 337 7.83 20.95 3.21
C SER A 337 6.72 20.16 2.53
N SER A 338 5.79 19.57 3.30
CA SER A 338 4.63 18.87 2.75
C SER A 338 3.63 19.80 2.04
N ILE A 339 3.52 21.07 2.47
CA ILE A 339 2.70 22.09 1.80
C ILE A 339 3.34 22.52 0.48
N LEU A 340 4.66 22.70 0.46
CA LEU A 340 5.42 23.12 -0.72
C LEU A 340 5.57 21.98 -1.76
N ALA A 341 5.61 20.74 -1.30
CA ALA A 341 5.81 19.56 -2.14
C ALA A 341 4.89 19.46 -3.37
N PRO A 342 3.55 19.55 -3.26
CA PRO A 342 2.69 19.49 -4.44
C PRO A 342 2.94 20.64 -5.41
N LEU A 343 3.20 21.85 -4.92
CA LEU A 343 3.45 23.03 -5.78
C LEU A 343 4.73 22.85 -6.61
N LEU A 344 5.83 22.47 -5.95
CA LEU A 344 7.11 22.25 -6.62
C LEU A 344 7.07 21.04 -7.55
N PHE A 345 6.40 19.96 -7.13
CA PHE A 345 6.24 18.77 -7.96
C PHE A 345 5.49 19.09 -9.25
N ILE A 346 4.35 19.78 -9.19
CA ILE A 346 3.55 20.12 -10.38
C ILE A 346 4.28 21.09 -11.29
N ALA A 347 5.03 22.05 -10.73
CA ALA A 347 5.82 22.99 -11.53
C ALA A 347 6.90 22.26 -12.35
N LEU A 348 7.65 21.37 -11.71
CA LEU A 348 8.85 20.73 -12.29
C LEU A 348 8.55 19.49 -13.12
N SER A 349 7.54 18.69 -12.76
CA SER A 349 7.26 17.41 -13.41
C SER A 349 6.61 17.58 -14.79
N SER A 350 6.92 16.68 -15.73
CA SER A 350 6.22 16.57 -17.02
C SER A 350 5.02 15.63 -16.97
N LYS A 351 4.96 14.77 -15.96
CA LYS A 351 3.90 13.77 -15.74
C LYS A 351 3.47 13.76 -14.28
N SER A 352 2.23 13.36 -14.04
CA SER A 352 1.67 13.22 -12.70
C SER A 352 0.78 11.98 -12.62
N GLY A 353 0.47 11.54 -11.40
CA GLY A 353 -0.49 10.47 -11.14
C GLY A 353 -1.43 10.84 -10.01
N ILE A 354 -1.43 10.04 -8.96
CA ILE A 354 -2.40 10.05 -7.85
C ILE A 354 -2.15 11.25 -6.90
N LEU A 355 -2.56 12.45 -7.28
CA LEU A 355 -2.17 13.69 -6.57
C LEU A 355 -2.72 13.84 -5.14
N TYR A 356 -3.82 13.17 -4.79
CA TYR A 356 -4.42 13.31 -3.44
C TYR A 356 -3.45 12.89 -2.31
N HIS A 357 -2.44 12.07 -2.60
CA HIS A 357 -1.42 11.67 -1.63
C HIS A 357 -0.64 12.86 -1.05
N PHE A 358 -0.44 13.93 -1.81
CA PHE A 358 0.15 15.15 -1.24
C PHE A 358 -0.75 15.74 -0.15
N ASN A 359 -2.06 15.80 -0.39
CA ASN A 359 -3.02 16.31 0.60
C ASN A 359 -3.06 15.44 1.86
N ASN A 360 -3.05 14.12 1.69
CA ASN A 360 -3.01 13.19 2.82
C ASN A 360 -1.78 13.45 3.69
N ASN A 361 -0.61 13.61 3.06
CA ASN A 361 0.64 13.89 3.76
C ASN A 361 0.62 15.24 4.47
N ILE A 362 0.04 16.29 3.88
CA ILE A 362 -0.12 17.59 4.55
C ILE A 362 -0.91 17.44 5.86
N VAL A 363 -2.02 16.71 5.83
CA VAL A 363 -2.85 16.46 7.02
C VAL A 363 -2.07 15.66 8.07
N ILE A 364 -1.43 14.56 7.67
CA ILE A 364 -0.66 13.69 8.58
C ILE A 364 0.47 14.48 9.24
N PHE A 365 1.29 15.22 8.49
CA PHE A 365 2.40 15.98 9.06
C PHE A 365 1.95 17.19 9.88
N GLY A 366 0.83 17.82 9.54
CA GLY A 366 0.25 18.91 10.33
C GLY A 366 -0.23 18.42 11.69
N CYS A 367 -0.96 17.31 11.71
CA CYS A 367 -1.38 16.69 12.95
C CYS A 367 -0.19 16.12 13.76
N LEU A 368 0.85 15.58 13.13
CA LEU A 368 2.09 15.19 13.82
C LEU A 368 2.76 16.39 14.49
N SER A 369 2.86 17.53 13.81
CA SER A 369 3.38 18.77 14.39
C SER A 369 2.58 19.21 15.63
N LEU A 370 1.24 19.15 15.57
CA LEU A 370 0.37 19.42 16.71
C LEU A 370 0.60 18.43 17.87
N ILE A 371 0.64 17.12 17.59
CA ILE A 371 0.87 16.09 18.61
C ILE A 371 2.24 16.29 19.29
N ILE A 372 3.30 16.54 18.52
CA ILE A 372 4.63 16.81 19.08
C ILE A 372 4.61 18.09 19.94
N SER A 373 3.94 19.16 19.49
CA SER A 373 3.75 20.37 20.29
C SER A 373 3.06 20.08 21.61
N SER A 374 2.00 19.27 21.60
CA SER A 374 1.30 18.83 22.82
C SER A 374 2.19 18.02 23.75
N ILE A 375 3.06 17.14 23.24
CA ILE A 375 4.02 16.37 24.05
C ILE A 375 5.01 17.32 24.75
N PHE A 376 5.50 18.36 24.06
CA PHE A 376 6.39 19.34 24.67
C PHE A 376 5.72 20.12 25.82
N LEU A 377 4.44 20.47 25.65
CA LEU A 377 3.67 21.19 26.68
C LEU A 377 3.26 20.29 27.86
N SER A 378 3.11 18.98 27.65
CA SER A 378 2.65 17.99 28.64
C SER A 378 3.78 17.16 29.25
N LYS A 379 5.03 17.62 29.17
CA LYS A 379 6.20 16.82 29.58
C LYS A 379 6.17 16.42 31.06
N GLU A 380 5.74 17.31 31.94
CA GLU A 380 5.65 17.04 33.38
C GLU A 380 4.56 16.00 33.70
N THR A 381 3.40 16.12 33.06
CA THR A 381 2.30 15.16 33.24
C THR A 381 2.66 13.78 32.70
N LEU A 382 3.36 13.69 31.56
CA LEU A 382 3.87 12.42 31.03
C LEU A 382 4.87 11.74 31.98
N ASN A 383 5.79 12.50 32.58
CA ASN A 383 6.71 11.97 33.58
C ASN A 383 5.97 11.46 34.84
N PHE A 384 4.94 12.18 35.28
CA PHE A 384 4.10 11.77 36.41
C PHE A 384 3.35 10.46 36.11
N ILE A 385 2.70 10.34 34.95
CA ILE A 385 2.01 9.13 34.50
C ILE A 385 2.97 7.93 34.49
N HIS A 386 4.17 8.11 33.93
CA HIS A 386 5.17 7.04 33.89
C HIS A 386 5.62 6.63 35.31
N LYS A 387 5.92 7.58 36.20
CA LYS A 387 6.32 7.31 37.59
C LYS A 387 5.27 6.49 38.35
N LYS A 388 3.99 6.66 38.01
CA LYS A 388 2.86 5.89 38.57
C LYS A 388 2.62 4.54 37.86
N LYS A 389 3.60 4.00 37.14
CA LYS A 389 3.50 2.77 36.34
C LYS A 389 2.42 2.83 35.24
N GLY A 390 1.98 4.02 34.82
CA GLY A 390 0.95 4.21 33.81
C GLY A 390 1.30 3.61 32.44
N THR A 391 2.59 3.47 32.13
CA THR A 391 3.05 2.78 30.92
C THR A 391 2.56 1.33 30.84
N TRP A 392 2.62 0.60 31.96
CA TRP A 392 2.18 -0.80 32.00
C TRP A 392 0.66 -0.90 31.94
N PHE A 393 -0.06 -0.01 32.61
CA PHE A 393 -1.51 0.08 32.51
C PHE A 393 -1.96 0.35 31.07
N PHE A 394 -1.30 1.30 30.39
CA PHE A 394 -1.59 1.59 28.99
C PHE A 394 -1.26 0.40 28.07
N LEU A 395 -0.16 -0.31 28.31
CA LEU A 395 0.16 -1.53 27.56
C LEU A 395 -0.93 -2.59 27.73
N ILE A 396 -1.40 -2.86 28.96
CA ILE A 396 -2.49 -3.80 29.23
C ILE A 396 -3.78 -3.37 28.52
N PHE A 397 -4.10 -2.07 28.57
CA PHE A 397 -5.25 -1.51 27.87
C PHE A 397 -5.15 -1.69 26.35
N LEU A 398 -3.99 -1.44 25.76
CA LEU A 398 -3.75 -1.69 24.34
C LEU A 398 -3.90 -3.18 24.01
N ILE A 399 -3.31 -4.06 24.82
CA ILE A 399 -3.45 -5.51 24.65
C ILE A 399 -4.92 -5.89 24.59
N PHE A 400 -5.74 -5.40 25.53
CA PHE A 400 -7.18 -5.64 25.54
C PHE A 400 -7.89 -5.16 24.27
N ILE A 401 -7.55 -3.96 23.76
CA ILE A 401 -8.14 -3.45 22.51
C ILE A 401 -7.73 -4.32 21.33
N PHE A 402 -6.45 -4.65 21.20
CA PHE A 402 -5.94 -5.45 20.09
C PHE A 402 -6.55 -6.85 20.11
N THR A 403 -6.61 -7.52 21.27
CA THR A 403 -7.22 -8.85 21.38
C THR A 403 -8.72 -8.79 21.10
N LYS A 404 -9.45 -7.81 21.63
CA LYS A 404 -10.88 -7.65 21.34
C LYS A 404 -11.14 -7.41 19.85
N ASN A 405 -10.31 -6.59 19.21
CA ASN A 405 -10.43 -6.34 17.78
C ASN A 405 -10.15 -7.59 16.93
N GLU A 406 -9.13 -8.37 17.28
CA GLU A 406 -8.81 -9.62 16.58
C GLU A 406 -9.82 -10.73 16.86
N PHE A 407 -10.36 -10.80 18.07
CA PHE A 407 -11.45 -11.71 18.42
C PHE A 407 -12.71 -11.39 17.60
N ASN A 408 -13.17 -10.14 17.61
CA ASN A 408 -14.35 -9.72 16.85
C ASN A 408 -14.24 -9.96 15.33
N LYS A 409 -13.02 -9.89 14.77
CA LYS A 409 -12.78 -10.20 13.36
C LYS A 409 -12.89 -11.69 13.04
N LYS A 410 -12.60 -12.56 14.00
CA LYS A 410 -12.46 -14.02 13.82
C LYS A 410 -13.63 -14.82 14.37
N GLU A 411 -14.45 -14.22 15.23
CA GLU A 411 -15.66 -14.82 15.80
C GLU A 411 -16.74 -15.07 14.74
N ASN A 412 -16.84 -14.19 13.73
CA ASN A 412 -17.78 -14.38 12.63
C ASN A 412 -17.19 -15.31 11.57
N ILE A 413 -17.92 -16.36 11.21
CA ILE A 413 -17.56 -17.25 10.11
C ILE A 413 -17.63 -16.47 8.80
N ASP A 414 -16.48 -16.29 8.15
CA ASP A 414 -16.40 -15.79 6.79
C ASP A 414 -16.59 -16.98 5.83
N PHE A 415 -17.82 -17.22 5.41
CA PHE A 415 -18.17 -18.33 4.51
C PHE A 415 -17.45 -18.25 3.16
N VAL A 416 -17.16 -17.04 2.66
CA VAL A 416 -16.36 -16.85 1.44
C VAL A 416 -14.95 -17.39 1.64
N ARG A 417 -14.35 -17.12 2.81
CA ARG A 417 -13.03 -17.64 3.18
C ARG A 417 -13.04 -19.16 3.39
N SER A 418 -14.09 -19.72 3.99
CA SER A 418 -14.17 -21.17 4.20
C SER A 418 -14.27 -21.92 2.88
N GLU A 419 -15.15 -21.49 1.97
CA GLU A 419 -15.28 -22.10 0.64
C GLU A 419 -13.99 -21.96 -0.18
N PHE A 420 -13.34 -20.79 -0.11
CA PHE A 420 -12.04 -20.59 -0.75
C PHE A 420 -11.01 -21.62 -0.29
N ASN A 421 -10.92 -21.83 1.04
CA ASN A 421 -10.00 -22.79 1.64
C ASN A 421 -10.34 -24.23 1.24
N GLU A 422 -11.61 -24.58 1.14
CA GLU A 422 -12.04 -25.90 0.66
C GLU A 422 -11.66 -26.14 -0.79
N ILE A 423 -11.93 -25.18 -1.67
CA ILE A 423 -11.52 -25.24 -3.08
C ILE A 423 -10.00 -25.39 -3.20
N ALA A 424 -9.22 -24.59 -2.47
CA ALA A 424 -7.76 -24.70 -2.45
C ALA A 424 -7.29 -26.12 -2.04
N LYS A 425 -7.88 -26.68 -0.97
CA LYS A 425 -7.59 -28.06 -0.52
C LYS A 425 -7.95 -29.11 -1.57
N ILE A 426 -9.09 -28.96 -2.25
CA ILE A 426 -9.53 -29.89 -3.32
C ILE A 426 -8.50 -29.89 -4.45
N ILE A 427 -8.07 -28.71 -4.90
CA ILE A 427 -7.09 -28.56 -5.98
C ILE A 427 -5.74 -29.18 -5.58
N ASN A 428 -5.24 -28.86 -4.38
CA ASN A 428 -3.97 -29.40 -3.88
C ASN A 428 -3.98 -30.92 -3.73
N LYS A 429 -5.10 -31.52 -3.30
CA LYS A 429 -5.21 -32.98 -3.14
C LYS A 429 -5.19 -33.73 -4.47
N LYS A 430 -5.70 -33.14 -5.55
CA LYS A 430 -5.80 -33.82 -6.85
C LYS A 430 -4.46 -34.01 -7.58
N LYS A 431 -3.33 -33.47 -7.06
CA LYS A 431 -1.98 -33.61 -7.64
C LYS A 431 -1.98 -33.42 -9.17
N ILE A 432 -2.44 -32.25 -9.59
CA ILE A 432 -2.65 -31.94 -11.00
C ILE A 432 -1.28 -31.78 -11.69
N ASN A 433 -1.20 -32.13 -12.98
CA ASN A 433 0.04 -32.05 -13.75
C ASN A 433 0.47 -30.58 -14.00
N LYS A 434 1.33 -30.10 -13.12
CA LYS A 434 1.84 -28.71 -13.04
C LYS A 434 2.32 -28.12 -14.37
N GLU A 435 2.69 -28.93 -15.36
CA GLU A 435 3.24 -28.41 -16.62
C GLU A 435 2.20 -27.85 -17.58
N SER A 436 0.92 -28.20 -17.47
CA SER A 436 -0.11 -27.81 -18.46
C SER A 436 -1.37 -27.19 -17.86
N ASP A 437 -1.47 -27.11 -16.53
CA ASP A 437 -2.73 -26.75 -15.90
C ASP A 437 -3.01 -25.25 -15.98
N SER A 438 -4.26 -24.94 -16.35
CA SER A 438 -4.78 -23.61 -16.55
C SER A 438 -6.01 -23.36 -15.66
N LEU A 439 -6.11 -22.15 -15.11
CA LEU A 439 -7.24 -21.69 -14.31
C LEU A 439 -7.97 -20.52 -14.97
N LEU A 440 -9.28 -20.68 -15.12
CA LEU A 440 -10.21 -19.60 -15.40
C LEU A 440 -10.95 -19.19 -14.12
N THR A 441 -10.75 -17.94 -13.71
CA THR A 441 -11.51 -17.31 -12.62
C THR A 441 -11.55 -15.80 -12.80
N PHE A 442 -12.59 -15.16 -12.28
CA PHE A 442 -12.70 -13.70 -12.19
C PHE A 442 -12.34 -13.17 -10.78
N ASP A 443 -12.05 -14.05 -9.82
CA ASP A 443 -11.68 -13.66 -8.46
C ASP A 443 -10.16 -13.51 -8.33
N ASN A 444 -9.72 -12.28 -8.05
CA ASN A 444 -8.30 -11.96 -7.92
C ASN A 444 -7.59 -12.77 -6.82
N ARG A 445 -8.29 -13.20 -5.76
CA ARG A 445 -7.68 -13.99 -4.69
C ARG A 445 -7.28 -15.38 -5.18
N PHE A 446 -8.07 -16.00 -6.05
CA PHE A 446 -7.70 -17.28 -6.66
C PHE A 446 -6.55 -17.11 -7.66
N MET A 447 -6.50 -15.99 -8.40
CA MET A 447 -5.33 -15.65 -9.24
C MET A 447 -4.05 -15.50 -8.40
N ILE A 448 -4.12 -14.78 -7.27
CA ILE A 448 -3.00 -14.60 -6.34
C ILE A 448 -2.59 -15.96 -5.73
N TRP A 449 -3.56 -16.74 -5.28
CA TRP A 449 -3.32 -18.07 -4.72
C TRP A 449 -2.63 -18.99 -5.71
N ALA A 450 -3.07 -19.03 -6.97
CA ALA A 450 -2.46 -19.81 -8.05
C ALA A 450 -0.97 -19.45 -8.23
N VAL A 451 -0.65 -18.16 -8.24
CA VAL A 451 0.74 -17.70 -8.34
C VAL A 451 1.56 -18.06 -7.10
N LEU A 452 0.98 -18.00 -5.90
CA LEU A 452 1.71 -18.30 -4.67
C LEU A 452 1.90 -19.81 -4.45
N SER A 453 0.95 -20.65 -4.90
CA SER A 453 0.97 -22.10 -4.64
C SER A 453 1.86 -22.90 -5.58
N ASP A 454 2.18 -22.38 -6.77
CA ASP A 454 2.85 -23.13 -7.85
C ASP A 454 2.09 -24.40 -8.28
N GLU A 455 0.79 -24.46 -8.01
CA GLU A 455 -0.07 -25.58 -8.42
C GLU A 455 -0.69 -25.36 -9.80
N ILE A 456 -0.71 -24.12 -10.28
CA ILE A 456 -1.31 -23.74 -11.55
C ILE A 456 -0.26 -22.93 -12.33
N ARG A 457 0.04 -23.36 -13.55
CA ARG A 457 1.05 -22.72 -14.40
C ARG A 457 0.47 -21.57 -15.21
N TYR A 458 -0.75 -21.72 -15.70
CA TYR A 458 -1.37 -20.76 -16.60
C TYR A 458 -2.67 -20.18 -16.02
N LEU A 459 -2.89 -18.90 -16.27
CA LEU A 459 -4.12 -18.19 -15.95
C LEU A 459 -4.74 -17.66 -17.23
N ASN A 460 -5.99 -18.06 -17.47
CA ASN A 460 -6.80 -17.55 -18.58
C ASN A 460 -7.09 -16.06 -18.43
N LEU A 461 -7.22 -15.59 -17.19
CA LEU A 461 -7.47 -14.20 -16.85
C LEU A 461 -6.44 -13.73 -15.81
N THR A 462 -5.94 -12.52 -16.00
CA THR A 462 -5.06 -11.86 -15.03
C THR A 462 -5.55 -10.44 -14.83
N TYR A 463 -5.68 -10.01 -13.57
CA TYR A 463 -5.91 -8.60 -13.28
C TYR A 463 -4.69 -7.75 -13.70
N VAL A 464 -4.91 -6.46 -13.94
CA VAL A 464 -3.84 -5.54 -14.34
C VAL A 464 -2.83 -5.36 -13.22
N GLY A 465 -1.55 -5.59 -13.53
CA GLY A 465 -0.49 -5.56 -12.55
C GLY A 465 -0.28 -6.89 -11.81
N LEU A 466 -0.86 -7.99 -12.30
CA LEU A 466 -0.40 -9.35 -11.95
C LEU A 466 0.71 -9.84 -12.88
N THR A 467 0.71 -9.39 -14.14
CA THR A 467 1.70 -9.71 -15.18
C THR A 467 2.04 -8.45 -15.97
N SER A 468 3.01 -8.54 -16.89
CA SER A 468 3.34 -7.44 -17.82
C SER A 468 2.54 -7.47 -19.12
N LYS A 469 1.34 -8.07 -19.11
CA LYS A 469 0.43 -8.06 -20.27
C LYS A 469 -0.01 -6.63 -20.62
N THR A 470 -0.15 -6.36 -21.91
CA THR A 470 -0.74 -5.12 -22.42
C THR A 470 -2.25 -5.10 -22.19
N PHE A 471 -2.87 -3.92 -22.27
CA PHE A 471 -4.33 -3.82 -22.22
C PHE A 471 -5.00 -4.59 -23.34
N GLU A 472 -4.39 -4.62 -24.53
CA GLU A 472 -4.92 -5.41 -25.65
C GLU A 472 -4.98 -6.90 -25.30
N MET A 473 -3.92 -7.47 -24.72
CA MET A 473 -3.91 -8.86 -24.28
C MET A 473 -4.97 -9.13 -23.21
N ILE A 474 -5.14 -8.22 -22.24
CA ILE A 474 -6.15 -8.38 -21.18
C ILE A 474 -7.57 -8.26 -21.73
N GLU A 475 -7.81 -7.36 -22.69
CA GLU A 475 -9.07 -7.27 -23.42
C GLU A 475 -9.36 -8.59 -24.15
N ASN A 476 -8.38 -9.15 -24.86
CA ASN A 476 -8.56 -10.39 -25.61
C ASN A 476 -8.82 -11.58 -24.68
N ASP A 477 -8.08 -11.67 -23.57
CA ASP A 477 -8.28 -12.70 -22.54
C ASP A 477 -9.71 -12.63 -21.96
N LEU A 478 -10.21 -11.41 -21.69
CA LEU A 478 -11.59 -11.20 -21.25
C LEU A 478 -12.62 -11.60 -22.32
N ILE A 479 -12.47 -11.11 -23.55
CA ILE A 479 -13.40 -11.40 -24.65
C ILE A 479 -13.47 -12.92 -24.90
N ASN A 480 -12.31 -13.58 -24.98
CA ASN A 480 -12.24 -15.03 -25.17
C ASN A 480 -12.87 -15.80 -24.00
N SER A 481 -12.69 -15.33 -22.76
CA SER A 481 -13.32 -15.95 -21.60
C SER A 481 -14.85 -15.78 -21.62
N PHE A 482 -15.36 -14.65 -22.07
CA PHE A 482 -16.81 -14.44 -22.24
C PHE A 482 -17.37 -15.36 -23.32
N TYR A 483 -16.71 -15.46 -24.48
CA TYR A 483 -17.11 -16.39 -25.54
C TYR A 483 -17.10 -17.85 -25.06
N PHE A 484 -16.05 -18.26 -24.36
CA PHE A 484 -15.94 -19.61 -23.81
C PHE A 484 -17.09 -19.95 -22.83
N LEU A 485 -17.57 -18.96 -22.07
CA LEU A 485 -18.69 -19.13 -21.13
C LEU A 485 -20.07 -18.96 -21.79
N GLY A 486 -20.14 -18.81 -23.12
CA GLY A 486 -21.40 -18.63 -23.86
C GLY A 486 -22.03 -17.24 -23.72
N LEU A 487 -21.27 -16.23 -23.29
CA LEU A 487 -21.76 -14.87 -23.07
C LEU A 487 -21.63 -14.00 -24.32
N ASN A 488 -22.49 -12.99 -24.45
CA ASN A 488 -22.51 -12.09 -25.61
C ASN A 488 -21.92 -10.69 -25.31
N SER A 489 -21.88 -9.83 -26.34
CA SER A 489 -21.36 -8.46 -26.21
C SER A 489 -22.13 -7.62 -25.19
N GLY A 490 -23.45 -7.81 -25.08
CA GLY A 490 -24.29 -7.11 -24.11
C GLY A 490 -23.91 -7.45 -22.67
N ASP A 491 -23.62 -8.73 -22.39
CA ASP A 491 -23.11 -9.18 -21.08
C ASP A 491 -21.74 -8.59 -20.76
N PHE A 492 -20.86 -8.51 -21.77
CA PHE A 492 -19.54 -7.90 -21.66
C PHE A 492 -19.60 -6.40 -21.36
N LEU A 493 -20.45 -5.64 -22.07
CA LEU A 493 -20.63 -4.21 -21.80
C LEU A 493 -21.27 -3.96 -20.42
N LYS A 494 -22.24 -4.78 -20.02
CA LYS A 494 -22.84 -4.71 -18.68
C LYS A 494 -21.81 -5.00 -17.58
N PHE A 495 -20.89 -5.93 -17.82
CA PHE A 495 -19.79 -6.22 -16.89
C PHE A 495 -18.88 -5.00 -16.64
N LEU A 496 -18.65 -4.19 -17.68
CA LEU A 496 -17.80 -3.00 -17.66
C LEU A 496 -18.55 -1.69 -17.35
N GLU A 497 -19.88 -1.73 -17.18
CA GLU A 497 -20.72 -0.53 -17.11
C GLU A 497 -20.29 0.47 -16.03
N ASN A 498 -20.47 1.77 -16.31
CA ASN A 498 -20.17 2.84 -15.35
C ASN A 498 -21.15 2.80 -14.18
N LYS A 499 -20.66 2.54 -12.97
CA LYS A 499 -21.46 2.49 -11.74
C LYS A 499 -21.12 3.64 -10.81
N LYS A 500 -22.13 4.36 -10.32
CA LYS A 500 -21.95 5.35 -9.25
C LYS A 500 -22.00 4.63 -7.90
N GLN A 501 -20.93 4.73 -7.13
CA GLN A 501 -20.81 4.14 -5.79
C GLN A 501 -20.38 5.22 -4.79
N ASN A 502 -21.23 5.49 -3.80
CA ASN A 502 -20.99 6.51 -2.77
C ASN A 502 -20.63 7.88 -3.39
N TRP A 503 -19.36 8.27 -3.27
CA TRP A 503 -18.83 9.57 -3.67
C TRP A 503 -18.16 9.59 -5.04
N ARG A 504 -18.08 8.46 -5.77
CA ARG A 504 -17.39 8.38 -7.08
C ARG A 504 -18.04 7.41 -8.07
N TYR A 505 -17.67 7.50 -9.33
CA TYR A 505 -17.86 6.39 -10.27
C TYR A 505 -16.77 5.34 -10.07
N PHE A 506 -17.18 4.09 -9.90
CA PHE A 506 -16.31 2.96 -9.66
C PHE A 506 -17.03 1.65 -10.00
N ASN A 507 -16.50 0.91 -10.97
CA ASN A 507 -16.85 -0.48 -11.21
C ASN A 507 -15.62 -1.34 -10.86
N SER A 508 -15.77 -2.27 -9.92
CA SER A 508 -14.68 -3.14 -9.46
C SER A 508 -14.10 -4.00 -10.58
N ASN A 509 -14.91 -4.41 -11.54
CA ASN A 509 -14.44 -5.21 -12.68
C ASN A 509 -13.52 -4.39 -13.58
N VAL A 510 -13.90 -3.14 -13.87
CA VAL A 510 -13.05 -2.21 -14.62
C VAL A 510 -11.77 -1.92 -13.84
N ALA A 511 -11.87 -1.70 -12.54
CA ALA A 511 -10.69 -1.49 -11.69
C ALA A 511 -9.75 -2.71 -11.67
N ASN A 512 -10.28 -3.94 -11.71
CA ASN A 512 -9.46 -5.15 -11.74
C ASN A 512 -8.71 -5.31 -13.07
N PHE A 513 -9.42 -5.16 -14.20
CA PHE A 513 -8.85 -5.48 -15.52
C PHE A 513 -8.30 -4.27 -16.28
N PHE A 514 -8.48 -3.05 -15.78
CA PHE A 514 -7.97 -1.83 -16.40
C PHE A 514 -7.36 -0.84 -15.39
N SER A 515 -7.52 -1.08 -14.09
CA SER A 515 -7.02 -0.21 -13.03
C SER A 515 -7.42 1.26 -13.25
N LEU A 516 -6.47 2.19 -13.24
CA LEU A 516 -6.72 3.62 -13.41
C LEU A 516 -6.69 4.10 -14.87
N ARG A 517 -6.66 3.20 -15.86
CA ARG A 517 -6.67 3.56 -17.31
C ARG A 517 -7.79 4.54 -17.65
N TYR A 518 -8.99 4.30 -17.11
CA TYR A 518 -10.18 5.12 -17.36
C TYR A 518 -10.44 6.11 -16.23
N THR A 519 -9.38 6.64 -15.61
CA THR A 519 -9.51 7.74 -14.65
C THR A 519 -10.24 8.91 -15.30
N ALA A 520 -11.30 9.39 -14.66
CA ALA A 520 -12.14 10.46 -15.19
C ALA A 520 -12.47 11.48 -14.09
N ASN A 521 -11.98 12.70 -14.23
CA ASN A 521 -12.31 13.84 -13.37
C ASN A 521 -12.25 15.16 -14.17
N SER A 522 -12.39 16.29 -13.48
CA SER A 522 -12.38 17.61 -14.12
C SER A 522 -11.08 17.97 -14.85
N LEU A 523 -9.97 17.30 -14.54
CA LEU A 523 -8.66 17.52 -15.16
C LEU A 523 -8.37 16.55 -16.31
N ASN A 524 -8.70 15.27 -16.13
CA ASN A 524 -8.28 14.22 -17.05
C ASN A 524 -9.41 13.21 -17.29
N THR A 525 -9.57 12.81 -18.54
CA THR A 525 -10.44 11.73 -18.99
C THR A 525 -9.69 10.89 -20.03
N TYR A 526 -10.15 9.66 -20.28
CA TYR A 526 -9.55 8.79 -21.29
C TYR A 526 -9.59 9.47 -22.67
N ASN A 527 -8.42 9.61 -23.29
CA ASN A 527 -8.20 10.34 -24.55
C ASN A 527 -8.81 11.76 -24.59
N SER A 528 -8.96 12.42 -23.44
CA SER A 528 -9.67 13.70 -23.30
C SER A 528 -11.14 13.66 -23.76
N SER A 529 -11.74 12.47 -23.91
CA SER A 529 -13.13 12.33 -24.31
C SER A 529 -14.05 12.94 -23.25
N ARG A 530 -15.07 13.66 -23.71
CA ARG A 530 -16.18 14.19 -22.90
C ARG A 530 -17.50 13.52 -23.23
N ASN A 531 -17.46 12.45 -24.02
CA ASN A 531 -18.62 11.71 -24.46
C ASN A 531 -19.06 10.74 -23.35
N PHE A 532 -19.83 11.23 -22.39
CA PHE A 532 -20.44 10.44 -21.33
C PHE A 532 -21.94 10.73 -21.29
N LYS A 533 -22.72 9.79 -20.77
CA LYS A 533 -24.13 10.02 -20.42
C LYS A 533 -24.29 11.31 -19.59
N PRO A 534 -25.37 12.11 -19.78
CA PRO A 534 -25.49 13.45 -19.21
C PRO A 534 -25.18 13.54 -17.71
N ASN A 535 -25.78 12.68 -16.89
CA ASN A 535 -25.57 12.66 -15.44
C ASN A 535 -24.13 12.26 -15.05
N THR A 536 -23.50 11.39 -15.83
CA THR A 536 -22.11 10.97 -15.62
C THR A 536 -21.15 12.10 -16.00
N LYS A 537 -21.41 12.77 -17.13
CA LYS A 537 -20.64 13.92 -17.60
C LYS A 537 -20.64 15.05 -16.59
N GLU A 538 -21.82 15.47 -16.13
CA GLU A 538 -21.97 16.55 -15.14
C GLU A 538 -21.17 16.25 -13.86
N PHE A 539 -21.30 15.04 -13.36
CA PHE A 539 -20.59 14.61 -12.16
C PHE A 539 -19.06 14.60 -12.34
N ILE A 540 -18.56 14.07 -13.46
CA ILE A 540 -17.12 14.02 -13.76
C ILE A 540 -16.54 15.43 -13.87
N LEU A 541 -17.20 16.32 -14.61
CA LEU A 541 -16.71 17.69 -14.83
C LEU A 541 -16.73 18.55 -13.56
N ASN A 542 -17.64 18.25 -12.62
CA ASN A 542 -17.73 18.94 -11.32
C ASN A 542 -16.83 18.31 -10.23
N SER A 543 -16.24 17.14 -10.49
CA SER A 543 -15.41 16.44 -9.51
C SER A 543 -14.06 17.13 -9.27
N SER A 544 -13.44 16.87 -8.11
CA SER A 544 -12.11 17.40 -7.81
C SER A 544 -11.06 16.86 -8.81
N PRO A 545 -10.13 17.70 -9.30
CA PRO A 545 -9.05 17.24 -10.19
C PRO A 545 -8.09 16.27 -9.51
N LEU A 546 -8.18 16.13 -8.17
CA LEU A 546 -7.36 15.21 -7.38
C LEU A 546 -8.02 13.83 -7.21
N TYR A 547 -9.26 13.64 -7.69
CA TYR A 547 -9.98 12.37 -7.61
C TYR A 547 -9.52 11.42 -8.72
N SER A 548 -8.30 10.90 -8.57
CA SER A 548 -7.73 9.92 -9.50
C SER A 548 -8.34 8.52 -9.36
N GLN A 549 -9.05 8.23 -8.27
CA GLN A 549 -9.65 6.91 -8.05
C GLN A 549 -11.05 6.76 -8.69
N GLN A 550 -11.53 7.80 -9.38
CA GLN A 550 -12.80 7.78 -10.09
C GLN A 550 -12.59 7.22 -11.50
N ILE A 551 -13.30 6.15 -11.82
CA ILE A 551 -13.12 5.40 -13.06
C ILE A 551 -14.44 5.45 -13.84
N ALA A 552 -14.37 5.95 -15.08
CA ALA A 552 -15.51 5.98 -15.99
C ALA A 552 -15.04 5.86 -17.44
N ILE A 553 -15.65 4.92 -18.16
CA ILE A 553 -15.41 4.66 -19.58
C ILE A 553 -16.32 5.59 -20.41
N PRO A 554 -15.79 6.35 -21.38
CA PRO A 554 -16.62 7.18 -22.25
C PRO A 554 -17.36 6.32 -23.30
N GLU A 555 -18.46 6.84 -23.85
CA GLU A 555 -19.34 6.09 -24.75
C GLU A 555 -18.62 5.66 -26.05
N ASP A 556 -17.71 6.48 -26.57
CA ASP A 556 -16.89 6.13 -27.74
C ASP A 556 -15.96 4.93 -27.49
N GLU A 557 -15.49 4.76 -26.25
CA GLU A 557 -14.69 3.60 -25.87
C GLU A 557 -15.55 2.34 -25.67
N TYR A 558 -16.80 2.48 -25.19
CA TYR A 558 -17.74 1.35 -25.18
C TYR A 558 -18.02 0.85 -26.60
N GLU A 559 -18.25 1.74 -27.56
CA GLU A 559 -18.44 1.36 -28.97
C GLU A 559 -17.21 0.63 -29.55
N ARG A 560 -16.00 1.07 -29.21
CA ARG A 560 -14.76 0.39 -29.62
C ARG A 560 -14.69 -1.02 -29.03
N LEU A 561 -14.93 -1.15 -27.73
CA LEU A 561 -14.91 -2.42 -27.01
C LEU A 561 -15.96 -3.40 -27.56
N GLU A 562 -17.16 -2.93 -27.86
CA GLU A 562 -18.22 -3.72 -28.48
C GLU A 562 -17.82 -4.19 -29.89
N LYS A 563 -17.33 -3.28 -30.74
CA LYS A 563 -16.85 -3.62 -32.09
C LYS A 563 -15.71 -4.63 -32.05
N LYS A 564 -14.82 -4.52 -31.05
CA LYS A 564 -13.73 -5.48 -30.84
C LYS A 564 -14.28 -6.85 -30.46
N PHE A 565 -15.18 -6.91 -29.47
CA PHE A 565 -15.85 -8.15 -29.07
C PHE A 565 -16.47 -8.86 -30.29
N MET A 566 -17.25 -8.15 -31.12
CA MET A 566 -17.95 -8.75 -32.26
C MET A 566 -17.02 -9.21 -33.40
N LYS A 567 -15.82 -8.63 -33.52
CA LYS A 567 -14.82 -9.02 -34.54
C LYS A 567 -13.98 -10.20 -34.11
N GLU A 568 -13.77 -10.37 -32.81
CA GLU A 568 -12.79 -11.29 -32.26
C GLU A 568 -13.45 -12.62 -31.91
N SER A 569 -13.57 -13.51 -32.90
CA SER A 569 -13.95 -14.91 -32.68
C SER A 569 -12.71 -15.81 -32.76
N SER A 570 -12.31 -16.31 -31.57
CA SER A 570 -11.39 -17.43 -31.30
C SER A 570 -10.26 -17.69 -32.29
N TYR A 571 -9.03 -17.34 -31.92
CA TYR A 571 -7.87 -18.08 -32.47
C TYR A 571 -6.87 -18.56 -31.43
N ARG A 572 -6.87 -18.06 -30.19
CA ARG A 572 -5.92 -18.48 -29.14
C ARG A 572 -6.51 -18.37 -27.73
N PHE A 573 -7.40 -19.28 -27.38
CA PHE A 573 -7.88 -19.45 -26.01
C PHE A 573 -7.41 -20.80 -25.47
N LEU A 574 -6.73 -20.79 -24.32
CA LEU A 574 -6.27 -22.02 -23.67
C LEU A 574 -7.49 -22.62 -22.99
N GLN A 575 -7.90 -23.83 -23.36
CA GLN A 575 -9.01 -24.47 -22.66
C GLN A 575 -8.66 -24.61 -21.16
N PRO A 576 -9.46 -24.04 -20.24
CA PRO A 576 -9.14 -24.05 -18.82
C PRO A 576 -9.29 -25.46 -18.26
N LYS A 577 -8.28 -26.00 -17.59
CA LYS A 577 -8.44 -27.29 -16.89
C LYS A 577 -9.29 -27.14 -15.63
N ILE A 578 -9.18 -25.99 -14.98
CA ILE A 578 -9.89 -25.66 -13.75
C ILE A 578 -10.70 -24.38 -14.00
N ILE A 579 -11.96 -24.38 -13.59
CA ILE A 579 -12.80 -23.19 -13.61
C ILE A 579 -13.33 -22.94 -12.21
N ILE A 580 -13.12 -21.73 -11.69
CA ILE A 580 -13.71 -21.27 -10.43
C ILE A 580 -14.61 -20.08 -10.70
N LEU A 581 -15.91 -20.27 -10.54
CA LEU A 581 -16.93 -19.25 -10.76
C LEU A 581 -17.42 -18.68 -9.43
N ASN A 582 -17.50 -17.36 -9.35
CA ASN A 582 -18.14 -16.66 -8.25
C ASN A 582 -19.62 -16.41 -8.60
N LYS A 583 -20.54 -16.89 -7.75
CA LYS A 583 -21.99 -16.78 -7.97
C LYS A 583 -22.51 -15.34 -7.95
N ASN A 584 -21.74 -14.39 -7.40
CA ASN A 584 -22.08 -12.97 -7.36
C ASN A 584 -21.81 -12.22 -8.69
N LEU A 585 -21.26 -12.89 -9.71
CA LEU A 585 -21.07 -12.26 -11.02
C LEU A 585 -22.42 -11.96 -11.67
N SER A 586 -22.56 -10.76 -12.24
CA SER A 586 -23.84 -10.29 -12.82
C SER A 586 -24.36 -11.10 -14.01
N PHE A 587 -23.52 -11.97 -14.56
CA PHE A 587 -23.83 -12.86 -15.68
C PHE A 587 -23.80 -14.34 -15.28
N TYR A 588 -23.63 -14.67 -13.99
CA TYR A 588 -23.44 -16.04 -13.52
C TYR A 588 -24.54 -17.00 -14.02
N GLU A 589 -25.81 -16.60 -13.92
CA GLU A 589 -26.96 -17.41 -14.36
C GLU A 589 -27.01 -17.67 -15.88
N LYS A 590 -26.24 -16.91 -16.67
CA LYS A 590 -26.17 -17.05 -18.13
C LYS A 590 -25.01 -17.91 -18.61
N ILE A 591 -24.12 -18.31 -17.70
CA ILE A 591 -22.95 -19.11 -18.06
C ILE A 591 -23.41 -20.46 -18.58
N ASN A 592 -22.91 -20.81 -19.77
CA ASN A 592 -23.15 -22.11 -20.39
C ASN A 592 -21.83 -22.88 -20.49
N LEU A 593 -21.65 -23.87 -19.62
CA LEU A 593 -20.52 -24.79 -19.66
C LEU A 593 -21.02 -26.15 -20.16
N ASN A 594 -20.32 -26.72 -21.14
CA ASN A 594 -20.64 -28.05 -21.66
C ASN A 594 -20.42 -29.10 -20.56
N SER A 595 -21.50 -29.78 -20.13
CA SER A 595 -21.45 -30.83 -19.11
C SER A 595 -20.67 -32.07 -19.56
N ASP A 596 -20.50 -32.26 -20.87
CA ASP A 596 -19.73 -33.36 -21.43
C ASP A 596 -18.22 -33.10 -21.36
N ASP A 597 -17.81 -31.83 -21.25
CA ASP A 597 -16.41 -31.43 -21.16
C ASP A 597 -15.99 -31.14 -19.71
N TYR A 598 -16.90 -30.67 -18.87
CA TYR A 598 -16.59 -30.20 -17.51
C TYR A 598 -17.41 -30.88 -16.42
N CYS A 599 -16.69 -31.31 -15.38
CA CYS A 599 -17.23 -31.89 -14.18
C CYS A 599 -17.35 -30.87 -13.05
N LYS A 600 -18.54 -30.66 -12.49
CA LYS A 600 -18.73 -29.88 -11.26
C LYS A 600 -18.26 -30.69 -10.05
N ILE A 601 -17.19 -30.24 -9.40
CA ILE A 601 -16.55 -30.93 -8.26
C ILE A 601 -16.97 -30.32 -6.92
N PHE A 602 -17.25 -29.02 -6.88
CA PHE A 602 -17.70 -28.33 -5.68
C PHE A 602 -18.74 -27.27 -6.03
N SER A 603 -19.74 -27.10 -5.15
CA SER A 603 -20.76 -26.06 -5.25
C SER A 603 -21.13 -25.58 -3.86
N GLY A 604 -20.55 -24.46 -3.45
CA GLY A 604 -20.91 -23.73 -2.23
C GLY A 604 -21.98 -22.67 -2.47
N GLU A 605 -22.17 -21.80 -1.48
CA GLU A 605 -22.99 -20.59 -1.54
C GLU A 605 -22.35 -19.52 -2.43
N PHE A 606 -21.02 -19.37 -2.42
CA PHE A 606 -20.33 -18.28 -3.13
C PHE A 606 -19.60 -18.76 -4.38
N TYR A 607 -19.10 -20.00 -4.37
CA TYR A 607 -18.25 -20.50 -5.45
C TYR A 607 -18.73 -21.83 -6.03
N GLU A 608 -18.45 -22.03 -7.31
CA GLU A 608 -18.47 -23.34 -7.96
C GLU A 608 -17.11 -23.67 -8.56
N LEU A 609 -16.70 -24.93 -8.46
CA LEU A 609 -15.45 -25.46 -8.99
C LEU A 609 -15.76 -26.53 -10.03
N TYR A 610 -15.18 -26.36 -11.22
CA TYR A 610 -15.25 -27.31 -12.30
C TYR A 610 -13.85 -27.78 -12.69
N PHE A 611 -13.78 -29.02 -13.14
CA PHE A 611 -12.59 -29.61 -13.74
C PHE A 611 -12.92 -30.11 -15.14
N LEU A 612 -11.99 -29.93 -16.07
CA LEU A 612 -12.04 -30.58 -17.38
C LEU A 612 -12.03 -32.10 -17.18
N ILE A 613 -12.89 -32.80 -17.91
CA ILE A 613 -12.95 -34.26 -17.90
C ILE A 613 -11.72 -34.79 -18.65
N ASP A 614 -10.88 -35.56 -17.96
CA ASP A 614 -9.73 -36.26 -18.52
C ASP A 614 -9.69 -37.72 -18.01
N ALA A 615 -8.74 -38.52 -18.52
CA ALA A 615 -8.65 -39.96 -18.22
C ALA A 615 -8.52 -40.28 -16.72
N ASP A 616 -8.07 -39.32 -15.90
CA ASP A 616 -7.86 -39.48 -14.46
C ASP A 616 -9.06 -39.00 -13.63
N LEU A 617 -10.07 -38.38 -14.26
CA LEU A 617 -11.18 -37.67 -13.61
C LEU A 617 -12.55 -38.31 -13.91
N ASN A 618 -12.91 -39.32 -13.13
CA ASN A 618 -14.27 -39.88 -13.15
C ASN A 618 -15.25 -39.00 -12.35
N CYS A 619 -16.22 -38.37 -13.02
CA CYS A 619 -17.29 -37.57 -12.41
C CYS A 619 -18.19 -38.29 -11.40
N LYS A 620 -18.00 -39.60 -11.20
CA LYS A 620 -18.81 -40.43 -10.30
C LYS A 620 -18.41 -40.33 -8.82
N ASN A 621 -17.24 -39.77 -8.49
CA ASN A 621 -16.86 -39.53 -7.10
C ASN A 621 -17.37 -38.16 -6.63
N LYS A 622 -18.69 -38.03 -6.48
CA LYS A 622 -19.29 -36.98 -5.63
C LYS A 622 -18.89 -37.29 -4.19
N ILE A 623 -18.14 -36.38 -3.55
CA ILE A 623 -17.93 -36.39 -2.09
C ILE A 623 -19.19 -35.85 -1.43
#